data_AF-A0A934NP55-F1
#
_entry.id   AF-A0A934NP55-F1
#
_cell.length_a   1.000
_cell.length_b   1.000
_cell.length_c   1.000
_cell.angle_alpha   90.00
_cell.angle_beta   90.00
_cell.angle_gamma   90.00
#
_symmetry.space_group_name_H-M   'P 1'
#
loop_
_entity.id
_entity.type
_entity.pdbx_description
1 polymer ?
#
loop_
_entity_poly.entity_id
_entity_poly.type
_entity_poly.pdbx_seq_one_letter_code
_entity_poly.pdbx_strand_id
1 'polypeptide(L)'
;MTSLDLDARWQLHPQVSLRPEPFGALLYHFGTRKLSFLKNKTIVEIVTSLPAHPDVRSALAAAGIDADTAPAYAKALGTLADSHMIVPTTAAADERVDPR
;
A
#
# COMPACT_ATOMS: atom_id res chain seq x y z
N MET A 1 -11.15 9.70 7.05
CA MET A 1 -9.85 9.21 7.55
C MET A 1 -9.88 7.72 7.37
N THR A 2 -9.08 7.21 6.46
CA THR A 2 -9.06 5.78 6.14
C THR A 2 -8.03 5.16 7.07
N SER A 3 -8.49 4.59 8.19
CA SER A 3 -7.60 3.93 9.12
C SER A 3 -7.02 2.67 8.48
N LEU A 4 -5.70 2.48 8.60
CA LEU A 4 -5.03 1.26 8.14
C LEU A 4 -5.44 0.08 9.02
N ASP A 5 -6.25 -0.82 8.47
CA ASP A 5 -6.54 -2.11 9.07
C ASP A 5 -5.37 -3.07 8.78
N LEU A 6 -4.68 -3.50 9.83
CA LEU A 6 -3.51 -4.39 9.72
C LEU A 6 -3.87 -5.82 9.36
N ASP A 7 -5.14 -6.20 9.60
CA ASP A 7 -5.65 -7.54 9.42
C ASP A 7 -6.44 -7.68 8.10
N ALA A 8 -6.34 -6.67 7.22
CA ALA A 8 -6.93 -6.64 5.89
C ALA A 8 -5.88 -6.58 4.78
N ARG A 9 -6.25 -7.01 3.58
CA ARG A 9 -5.43 -6.90 2.37
C ARG A 9 -5.43 -5.48 1.82
N TRP A 10 -4.27 -5.00 1.39
CA TRP A 10 -4.09 -3.68 0.79
C TRP A 10 -3.38 -3.76 -0.56
N GLN A 11 -3.44 -2.68 -1.31
CA GLN A 11 -2.72 -2.51 -2.58
C GLN A 11 -2.46 -1.02 -2.85
N LEU A 12 -1.56 -0.72 -3.79
CA LEU A 12 -1.49 0.61 -4.39
C LEU A 12 -2.84 0.98 -5.00
N HIS A 13 -3.24 2.25 -4.84
CA HIS A 13 -4.44 2.72 -5.50
C HIS A 13 -4.25 2.61 -7.03
N PRO A 14 -5.26 2.14 -7.81
CA PRO A 14 -5.11 1.93 -9.26
C PRO A 14 -4.71 3.19 -10.07
N GLN A 15 -5.02 4.37 -9.53
CA GLN A 15 -4.62 5.67 -10.08
C GLN A 15 -3.30 6.21 -9.51
N VAL A 16 -2.48 5.38 -8.86
CA VAL A 16 -1.16 5.76 -8.36
C VAL A 16 -0.09 5.12 -9.22
N SER A 17 0.82 5.94 -9.76
CA SER A 17 2.07 5.44 -10.32
C SER A 17 3.14 5.44 -9.23
N LEU A 18 3.90 4.34 -9.15
CA LEU A 18 5.11 4.23 -8.34
C LEU A 18 6.31 4.23 -9.27
N ARG A 19 7.25 5.15 -9.02
CA ARG A 19 8.52 5.23 -9.75
C ARG A 19 9.68 5.00 -8.77
N PRO A 20 10.44 3.90 -8.91
CA PRO A 20 11.62 3.65 -8.09
C PRO A 20 12.71 4.70 -8.35
N GLU A 21 13.41 5.10 -7.28
CA GLU A 21 14.50 6.07 -7.30
C GLU A 21 15.63 5.61 -6.35
N PRO A 22 16.88 6.12 -6.48
CA PRO A 22 18.00 5.67 -5.63
C PRO A 22 17.75 5.82 -4.12
N PHE A 23 16.91 6.78 -3.72
CA PHE A 23 16.52 7.04 -2.33
C PHE A 23 15.25 6.28 -1.88
N GLY A 24 14.55 5.58 -2.78
CA GLY A 24 13.27 4.93 -2.49
C GLY A 24 12.32 5.02 -3.68
N ALA A 25 11.23 5.81 -3.58
CA ALA A 25 10.29 5.96 -4.68
C ALA A 25 9.51 7.29 -4.66
N LEU A 26 9.01 7.67 -5.83
CA LEU A 26 8.02 8.71 -6.03
C LEU A 26 6.65 8.07 -6.30
N LEU A 27 5.63 8.50 -5.58
CA LEU A 27 4.24 8.09 -5.80
C LEU A 27 3.43 9.27 -6.29
N TYR A 28 2.78 9.13 -7.45
CA TYR A 28 1.92 10.16 -8.01
C TYR A 28 0.49 9.64 -8.20
N HIS A 29 -0.47 10.30 -7.58
CA HIS A 29 -1.88 9.97 -7.72
C HIS A 29 -2.53 10.81 -8.83
N PHE A 30 -2.98 10.19 -9.92
CA PHE A 30 -3.54 10.89 -11.08
C PHE A 30 -4.86 11.63 -10.80
N GLY A 31 -5.75 11.06 -9.97
CA GLY A 31 -7.00 11.71 -9.54
C GLY A 31 -6.80 12.96 -8.68
N THR A 32 -6.05 12.85 -7.57
CA THR A 32 -5.86 13.96 -6.62
C THR A 32 -4.68 14.88 -6.95
N ARG A 33 -3.84 14.50 -7.93
CA ARG A 33 -2.57 15.16 -8.30
C ARG A 33 -1.58 15.28 -7.14
N LYS A 34 -1.72 14.47 -6.09
CA LYS A 34 -0.78 14.43 -4.97
C LYS A 34 0.49 13.70 -5.37
N LEU A 35 1.62 14.24 -4.92
CA LEU A 35 2.95 13.63 -5.02
C LEU A 35 3.42 13.26 -3.61
N SER A 36 3.87 12.03 -3.42
CA SER A 36 4.44 11.53 -2.16
C SER A 36 5.81 10.91 -2.40
N PHE A 37 6.68 11.03 -1.39
CA PHE A 37 8.05 10.54 -1.44
C PHE A 37 8.24 9.45 -0.39
N LEU A 38 8.61 8.26 -0.83
CA LEU A 38 9.07 7.19 0.04
C LEU A 38 10.60 7.26 0.08
N LYS A 39 11.16 7.67 1.21
CA LYS A 39 12.63 7.78 1.41
C LYS A 39 13.26 6.51 2.01
N ASN A 40 12.47 5.47 2.20
CA ASN A 40 12.90 4.19 2.76
C ASN A 40 12.55 3.09 1.75
N LYS A 41 13.58 2.41 1.22
CA LYS A 41 13.42 1.31 0.25
C LYS A 41 12.60 0.15 0.80
N THR A 42 12.71 -0.15 2.09
CA THR A 42 11.90 -1.18 2.74
C THR A 42 10.41 -0.83 2.69
N ILE A 43 10.02 0.44 2.83
CA ILE A 43 8.61 0.85 2.66
C ILE A 43 8.17 0.65 1.21
N VAL A 44 9.05 0.93 0.23
CA VAL A 44 8.75 0.69 -1.19
C VAL A 44 8.51 -0.79 -1.45
N GLU A 45 9.36 -1.66 -0.91
CA GLU A 45 9.25 -3.12 -1.01
C GLU A 45 7.93 -3.60 -0.39
N ILE A 46 7.61 -3.17 0.84
CA ILE A 46 6.36 -3.52 1.53
C ILE A 46 5.16 -3.08 0.70
N VAL A 47 5.09 -1.81 0.27
CA VAL A 47 3.94 -1.28 -0.50
C VAL A 47 3.74 -2.04 -1.81
N THR A 48 4.83 -2.42 -2.46
CA THR A 48 4.79 -3.18 -3.72
C THR A 48 4.38 -4.63 -3.50
N SER A 49 4.73 -5.22 -2.36
CA SER A 49 4.38 -6.60 -2.02
C SER A 49 2.99 -6.76 -1.40
N LEU A 50 2.35 -5.69 -0.91
CA LEU A 50 1.03 -5.74 -0.26
C LEU A 50 0.00 -6.63 -1.02
N PRO A 51 -0.14 -6.55 -2.36
CA PRO A 51 -1.09 -7.39 -3.08
C PRO A 51 -0.73 -8.88 -3.04
N ALA A 52 0.49 -9.28 -2.69
CA ALA A 52 0.90 -10.69 -2.57
C ALA A 52 0.57 -11.31 -1.21
N HIS A 53 0.15 -10.50 -0.23
CA HIS A 53 -0.11 -10.94 1.14
C HIS A 53 -1.60 -10.88 1.49
N PRO A 54 -2.09 -11.71 2.43
CA PRO A 54 -3.47 -11.66 2.89
C PRO A 54 -3.77 -10.43 3.75
N ASP A 55 -2.76 -9.91 4.46
CA ASP A 55 -2.88 -8.78 5.37
C ASP A 55 -1.56 -8.02 5.52
N VAL A 56 -1.60 -6.84 6.16
CA VAL A 56 -0.43 -5.98 6.33
C VAL A 56 0.61 -6.63 7.25
N ARG A 57 0.19 -7.34 8.30
CA ARG A 57 1.12 -8.02 9.22
C ARG A 57 1.98 -9.04 8.49
N SER A 58 1.35 -9.82 7.61
CA SER A 58 2.00 -10.82 6.77
C SER A 58 3.01 -10.17 5.80
N ALA A 59 2.68 -9.00 5.23
CA ALA A 59 3.61 -8.25 4.38
C ALA A 59 4.80 -7.70 5.17
N LEU A 60 4.59 -7.17 6.37
CA LEU A 60 5.65 -6.71 7.26
C LEU A 60 6.59 -7.85 7.67
N ALA A 61 6.01 -8.98 8.08
CA ALA A 61 6.79 -10.17 8.45
C ALA A 61 7.61 -10.71 7.26
N ALA A 62 7.03 -10.75 6.05
CA ALA A 62 7.74 -11.16 4.85
C ALA A 62 8.88 -10.22 4.44
N ALA A 63 8.79 -8.93 4.80
CA ALA A 63 9.85 -7.95 4.64
C ALA A 63 10.90 -7.99 5.78
N GLY A 64 10.80 -8.94 6.71
CA GLY A 64 11.73 -9.09 7.83
C GLY A 64 11.56 -8.03 8.93
N ILE A 65 10.37 -7.44 9.05
CA ILE A 65 10.08 -6.43 10.07
C ILE A 65 9.66 -7.12 11.37
N ASP A 66 10.50 -6.97 12.40
CA ASP A 66 10.21 -7.49 13.74
C ASP A 66 9.07 -6.74 14.43
N ALA A 67 8.43 -7.40 15.40
CA ALA A 67 7.29 -6.87 16.16
C ALA A 67 7.57 -5.52 16.82
N ASP A 68 8.80 -5.27 17.26
CA ASP A 68 9.20 -4.02 17.92
C ASP A 68 9.24 -2.83 16.95
N THR A 69 9.49 -3.08 15.66
CA THR A 69 9.60 -2.02 14.63
C THR A 69 8.36 -1.91 13.76
N ALA A 70 7.51 -2.96 13.73
CA ALA A 70 6.26 -2.99 12.97
C ALA A 70 5.35 -1.76 13.20
N PRO A 71 5.19 -1.19 14.42
CA PRO A 71 4.35 0.00 14.62
C PRO A 71 4.82 1.23 13.83
N ALA A 72 6.14 1.40 13.63
CA ALA A 72 6.67 2.52 12.86
C ALA A 72 6.33 2.39 11.37
N TYR A 73 6.44 1.18 10.82
CA TYR A 73 6.04 0.89 9.44
C TYR A 73 4.51 0.99 9.25
N ALA A 74 3.72 0.47 10.19
CA ALA A 74 2.27 0.61 10.20
C ALA A 74 1.83 2.08 10.18
N LYS A 75 2.49 2.94 10.95
CA LYS A 75 2.23 4.40 10.94
C LYS A 75 2.53 5.03 9.58
N ALA A 76 3.64 4.65 8.95
CA ALA A 76 3.98 5.14 7.62
C ALA A 76 2.96 4.69 6.56
N LEU A 77 2.55 3.43 6.58
CA LEU A 77 1.49 2.89 5.74
C LEU A 77 0.15 3.58 5.99
N GLY A 78 -0.19 3.90 7.24
CA GLY A 78 -1.38 4.68 7.60
C GLY A 78 -1.39 6.06 6.96
N THR A 79 -0.24 6.72 6.87
CA THR A 79 -0.11 8.01 6.17
C THR A 79 -0.37 7.86 4.66
N LEU A 80 0.04 6.74 4.06
CA LEU A 80 -0.27 6.42 2.66
C LEU A 80 -1.76 6.12 2.46
N ALA A 81 -2.39 5.41 3.40
CA ALA A 81 -3.83 5.15 3.36
C ALA A 81 -4.65 6.46 3.46
N ASP A 82 -4.32 7.33 4.41
CA ASP A 82 -4.98 8.63 4.58
C ASP A 82 -4.83 9.54 3.34
N SER A 83 -3.68 9.45 2.66
CA SER A 83 -3.43 10.18 1.41
C SER A 83 -3.96 9.50 0.14
N HIS A 84 -4.65 8.36 0.29
CA HIS A 84 -5.19 7.53 -0.80
C HIS A 84 -4.12 6.97 -1.75
N MET A 85 -2.88 6.86 -1.28
CA MET A 85 -1.79 6.23 -2.05
C MET A 85 -1.92 4.71 -2.09
N ILE A 86 -2.43 4.12 -1.01
CA ILE A 86 -2.83 2.71 -0.91
C ILE A 86 -4.30 2.62 -0.50
N VAL A 87 -4.95 1.53 -0.86
CA VAL A 87 -6.36 1.24 -0.52
C VAL A 87 -6.54 -0.21 -0.11
N PRO A 88 -7.59 -0.52 0.67
CA PRO A 88 -7.99 -1.89 0.89
C PRO A 88 -8.26 -2.58 -0.45
N THR A 89 -7.77 -3.81 -0.60
CA THR A 89 -8.18 -4.64 -1.72
C THR A 89 -9.59 -5.11 -1.44
N THR A 90 -10.57 -4.42 -2.00
CA THR A 90 -11.91 -5.01 -2.14
C THR A 90 -11.72 -6.26 -2.97
N ALA A 91 -12.08 -7.44 -2.44
CA ALA A 91 -12.25 -8.62 -3.29
C ALA A 91 -13.22 -8.18 -4.38
N ALA A 92 -12.73 -8.06 -5.62
CA ALA A 92 -13.61 -7.76 -6.73
C ALA A 92 -14.74 -8.80 -6.65
N ALA A 93 -15.97 -8.31 -6.45
CA ALA A 93 -17.09 -9.01 -7.07
C ALA A 93 -16.69 -9.10 -8.54
N ASP A 94 -16.27 -10.30 -8.96
CA ASP A 94 -16.26 -10.72 -10.35
C ASP A 94 -17.73 -10.73 -10.80
N GLU A 95 -18.36 -9.55 -10.85
CA GLU A 95 -19.54 -9.35 -11.66
C GLU A 95 -19.01 -9.23 -13.08
N ARG A 96 -18.74 -10.40 -13.68
CA ARG A 96 -19.02 -10.58 -15.09
C ARG A 96 -20.47 -10.14 -15.30
N VAL A 97 -20.64 -8.87 -15.66
CA VAL A 97 -21.79 -8.43 -16.43
C VAL A 97 -21.63 -9.13 -17.77
N ASP A 98 -22.18 -10.34 -17.89
CA ASP A 98 -22.50 -10.97 -19.15
C ASP A 98 -23.79 -10.30 -19.67
N PRO A 99 -23.73 -9.48 -20.74
CA PRO A 99 -24.93 -8.99 -21.39
C PRO A 99 -25.46 -10.11 -22.28
N ARG A 100 -26.62 -10.68 -21.91
CA ARG A 100 -27.48 -11.34 -22.87
C ARG A 100 -28.91 -10.82 -22.75
#